data_AF-A0A7S4KCG8-F1
#
_entry.id   AF-A0A7S4KCG8-F1
#
_cell.length_a   1.000
_cell.length_b   1.000
_cell.length_c   1.000
_cell.angle_alpha   90.00
_cell.angle_beta   90.00
_cell.angle_gamma   90.00
#
_symmetry.space_group_name_H-M   'P 1'
#
loop_
_entity.id
_entity.type
_entity.pdbx_description
1 polymer ?
#
loop_
_entity_poly.entity_id
_entity_poly.type
_entity_poly.pdbx_seq_one_letter_code
_entity_poly.pdbx_strand_id
1 'polypeptide(L)'
;MVAMIKGAKRYVLGPPQECSKLGIETTKKHPTFRHSLLNFAHLNILDEESEDARSMPPEERKWLEVARDSQAVETVLKAGEVLYIPSHWFHYITSLQKSAQCNTRSGREKKGTEWFGGFEDVVQCVGEGA
;
A
#
# COMPACT_ATOMS: atom_id res chain seq x y z
N MET A 1 6.47 3.09 -14.25
CA MET A 1 7.53 2.08 -14.12
C MET A 1 8.54 2.52 -13.08
N VAL A 2 9.14 1.57 -12.38
CA VAL A 2 10.22 1.76 -11.42
C VAL A 2 11.40 0.94 -11.90
N ALA A 3 12.52 1.58 -12.21
CA ALA A 3 13.77 0.91 -12.53
C ALA A 3 14.71 0.98 -11.33
N MET A 4 15.17 -0.16 -10.85
CA MET A 4 16.15 -0.21 -9.75
C MET A 4 17.57 -0.11 -10.31
N ILE A 5 18.26 0.96 -9.92
CA ILE A 5 19.62 1.26 -10.39
C ILE A 5 20.66 0.59 -9.47
N LYS A 6 20.42 0.64 -8.15
CA LYS A 6 21.35 0.10 -7.14
C LYS A 6 20.59 -0.47 -5.95
N GLY A 7 21.11 -1.53 -5.36
CA GLY A 7 20.56 -2.18 -4.16
C GLY A 7 19.28 -2.96 -4.46
N ALA A 8 18.45 -3.14 -3.43
CA ALA A 8 17.17 -3.84 -3.52
C ALA A 8 16.11 -3.17 -2.64
N LYS A 9 14.85 -3.25 -3.08
CA LYS A 9 13.69 -2.77 -2.32
C LYS A 9 12.59 -3.83 -2.33
N ARG A 10 11.97 -4.05 -1.16
CA ARG A 10 10.75 -4.84 -1.01
C ARG A 10 9.55 -3.96 -1.33
N TYR A 11 8.69 -4.42 -2.23
CA TYR A 11 7.44 -3.80 -2.61
C TYR A 11 6.29 -4.70 -2.16
N VAL A 12 5.36 -4.15 -1.38
CA VAL A 12 4.05 -4.73 -1.12
C VAL A 12 3.01 -3.87 -1.85
N LEU A 13 2.26 -4.48 -2.75
CA LEU A 13 1.36 -3.79 -3.67
C LEU A 13 -0.09 -4.22 -3.40
N GLY A 14 -0.96 -3.25 -3.11
CA GLY A 14 -2.40 -3.46 -2.95
C GLY A 14 -3.16 -2.97 -4.18
N PRO A 15 -4.05 -3.78 -4.79
CA PRO A 15 -4.85 -3.34 -5.92
C PRO A 15 -5.91 -2.31 -5.49
N PRO A 16 -6.37 -1.43 -6.41
CA PRO A 16 -7.35 -0.39 -6.13
C PRO A 16 -8.60 -0.82 -5.35
N GLN A 17 -9.16 -2.00 -5.63
CA GLN A 17 -10.35 -2.51 -4.95
C GLN A 17 -10.16 -2.74 -3.44
N GLU A 18 -8.92 -2.87 -2.97
CA GLU A 18 -8.61 -3.11 -1.56
C GLU A 18 -8.54 -1.79 -0.75
N CYS A 19 -8.69 -0.63 -1.38
CA CYS A 19 -8.48 0.68 -0.76
C CYS A 19 -9.20 0.86 0.58
N SER A 20 -10.45 0.40 0.68
CA SER A 20 -11.28 0.52 1.88
C SER A 20 -10.70 -0.22 3.10
N LYS A 21 -9.83 -1.21 2.88
CA LYS A 21 -9.19 -1.99 3.94
C LYS A 21 -7.84 -1.43 4.37
N LEU A 22 -7.30 -0.44 3.66
CA LEU A 22 -5.94 0.05 3.86
C LEU A 22 -5.85 1.23 4.84
N GLY A 23 -6.95 1.70 5.43
CA GLY A 23 -6.95 2.81 6.40
C GLY A 23 -6.32 4.09 5.85
N ILE A 24 -6.72 4.47 4.63
CA ILE A 24 -6.16 5.62 3.91
C ILE A 24 -6.68 6.95 4.47
N GLU A 25 -5.79 7.90 4.73
CA GLU A 25 -6.18 9.28 5.05
C GLU A 25 -6.78 9.97 3.82
N THR A 26 -8.03 10.40 3.95
CA THR A 26 -8.85 10.95 2.86
C THR A 26 -8.92 12.48 2.91
N THR A 27 -8.47 13.11 3.99
CA THR A 27 -8.46 14.56 4.16
C THR A 27 -7.38 15.21 3.29
N LYS A 28 -7.80 15.88 2.21
CA LYS A 28 -6.87 16.51 1.22
C LYS A 28 -5.83 17.46 1.82
N LYS A 29 -6.16 18.14 2.92
CA LYS A 29 -5.25 19.09 3.58
C LYS A 29 -4.29 18.41 4.56
N HIS A 30 -4.48 17.13 4.84
CA HIS A 30 -3.63 16.39 5.75
C HIS A 30 -2.32 15.99 5.04
N PRO A 31 -1.14 16.11 5.68
CA PRO A 31 0.16 15.82 5.05
C PRO A 31 0.31 14.36 4.60
N THR A 32 -0.45 13.45 5.20
CA THR A 32 -0.47 12.03 4.84
C THR A 32 -1.61 11.68 3.90
N PHE A 33 -2.27 12.65 3.25
CA PHE A 33 -3.33 12.39 2.26
C PHE A 33 -2.90 11.29 1.28
N ARG A 34 -3.76 10.28 1.08
CA ARG A 34 -3.52 9.06 0.27
C ARG A 34 -2.46 8.09 0.80
N HIS A 35 -2.04 8.25 2.06
CA HIS A 35 -1.20 7.27 2.75
C HIS A 35 -2.04 6.54 3.79
N SER A 36 -1.68 5.29 4.05
CA SER A 36 -2.24 4.53 5.16
C SER A 36 -1.75 5.10 6.47
N LEU A 37 -2.64 5.18 7.46
CA LEU A 37 -2.28 5.47 8.84
C LEU A 37 -1.99 4.20 9.65
N LEU A 38 -2.18 3.02 9.04
CA LEU A 38 -1.98 1.74 9.70
C LEU A 38 -0.50 1.36 9.69
N ASN A 39 -0.02 0.89 10.84
CA ASN A 39 1.26 0.23 10.90
C ASN A 39 1.12 -1.25 10.54
N PHE A 40 1.30 -1.58 9.26
CA PHE A 40 1.21 -2.97 8.78
C PHE A 40 2.23 -3.92 9.43
N ALA A 41 3.27 -3.42 10.09
CA ALA A 41 4.19 -4.27 10.87
C ALA A 41 3.50 -4.91 12.09
N HIS A 42 2.39 -4.32 12.57
CA HIS A 42 1.62 -4.83 13.71
C HIS A 42 0.63 -5.95 13.31
N LEU A 43 0.48 -6.28 12.02
CA LEU A 43 -0.39 -7.39 11.61
C LEU A 43 0.01 -8.73 12.22
N ASN A 44 1.33 -8.98 12.36
CA ASN A 44 1.84 -10.21 12.97
C ASN A 44 1.48 -10.31 14.46
N ILE A 45 1.29 -9.18 15.13
CA ILE A 45 0.99 -9.10 16.57
C ILE A 45 -0.47 -9.51 16.83
N LEU A 46 -1.37 -9.44 15.83
CA LEU A 46 -2.77 -9.84 15.98
C LEU A 46 -2.94 -11.32 16.29
N ASP A 47 -2.04 -12.17 15.79
CA ASP A 47 -2.09 -13.62 15.96
C ASP A 47 -1.35 -14.08 17.24
N GLU A 48 -0.62 -13.17 17.91
CA GLU A 48 0.19 -13.46 19.08
C GLU A 48 -0.52 -13.03 20.38
N GLU A 49 -0.42 -13.82 21.45
CA GLU A 49 -0.79 -13.38 22.80
C GLU A 49 0.32 -12.56 23.48
N SER A 50 0.98 -11.67 22.72
CA SER A 50 2.05 -10.82 23.26
C SER A 50 1.49 -9.66 24.09
N GLU A 51 2.32 -9.08 24.97
CA GLU A 51 1.92 -7.88 25.73
C GLU A 51 1.60 -6.69 24.81
N ASP A 52 2.28 -6.59 23.66
CA ASP A 52 2.00 -5.61 22.61
C ASP A 52 0.59 -5.81 22.02
N ALA A 53 0.18 -7.06 21.79
CA ALA A 53 -1.17 -7.37 21.31
C ALA A 53 -2.27 -7.01 22.31
N ARG A 54 -1.98 -7.15 23.61
CA ARG A 54 -2.91 -6.83 24.71
C ARG A 54 -2.99 -5.33 25.00
N SER A 55 -1.91 -4.59 24.75
CA SER A 55 -1.82 -3.14 24.98
C SER A 55 -2.22 -2.30 23.76
N MET A 56 -2.43 -2.93 22.60
CA MET A 56 -2.88 -2.26 21.39
C MET A 56 -4.23 -1.54 21.59
N PRO A 57 -4.35 -0.25 21.18
CA PRO A 57 -5.61 0.48 21.23
C PRO A 57 -6.73 -0.26 20.48
N PRO A 58 -7.97 -0.32 21.00
CA PRO A 58 -9.07 -1.06 20.36
C PRO A 58 -9.39 -0.59 18.93
N GLU A 59 -9.24 0.71 18.67
CA GLU A 59 -9.46 1.28 17.34
C GLU A 59 -8.39 0.83 16.33
N GLU A 60 -7.11 0.82 16.75
CA GLU A 60 -6.01 0.31 15.93
C GLU A 60 -6.21 -1.17 15.62
N ARG A 61 -6.52 -1.98 16.65
CA ARG A 61 -6.79 -3.41 16.49
C ARG A 61 -7.89 -3.67 15.48
N LYS A 62 -9.02 -2.94 15.60
CA LYS A 62 -10.15 -3.08 14.67
C LYS A 62 -9.75 -2.80 13.23
N TRP A 63 -8.97 -1.75 12.97
CA TRP A 63 -8.52 -1.44 11.62
C TRP A 63 -7.49 -2.44 11.08
N LEU A 64 -6.60 -2.94 11.94
CA LEU A 64 -5.67 -4.00 11.56
C LEU A 64 -6.38 -5.32 11.24
N GLU A 65 -7.45 -5.67 11.97
CA GLU A 65 -8.31 -6.82 11.65
C GLU A 65 -8.97 -6.67 10.27
N VAL A 66 -9.41 -5.46 9.88
CA VAL A 66 -9.91 -5.21 8.52
C VAL A 66 -8.80 -5.32 7.47
N ALA A 67 -7.61 -4.79 7.78
CA ALA A 67 -6.47 -4.80 6.87
C ALA A 67 -5.89 -6.21 6.67
N ARG A 68 -6.04 -7.11 7.66
CA ARG A 68 -5.61 -8.51 7.59
C ARG A 68 -6.18 -9.23 6.36
N ASP A 69 -7.41 -8.92 5.98
CA ASP A 69 -8.11 -9.55 4.86
C ASP A 69 -7.88 -8.82 3.52
N SER A 70 -6.93 -7.89 3.47
CA SER A 70 -6.55 -7.21 2.22
C SER A 70 -5.66 -8.09 1.35
N GLN A 71 -5.95 -8.12 0.06
CA GLN A 71 -5.10 -8.82 -0.90
C GLN A 71 -3.89 -7.95 -1.28
N ALA A 72 -2.70 -8.55 -1.30
CA ALA A 72 -1.49 -7.87 -1.72
C ALA A 72 -0.55 -8.79 -2.49
N VAL A 73 0.23 -8.19 -3.38
CA VAL A 73 1.34 -8.84 -4.07
C VAL A 73 2.64 -8.32 -3.48
N GLU A 74 3.52 -9.23 -3.07
CA GLU A 74 4.86 -8.90 -2.60
C GLU A 74 5.90 -9.25 -3.66
N THR A 75 6.89 -8.37 -3.84
CA THR A 75 8.08 -8.68 -4.61
C THR A 75 9.31 -7.93 -4.08
N VAL A 76 10.50 -8.44 -4.39
CA VAL A 76 11.77 -7.75 -4.14
C VAL A 76 12.35 -7.33 -5.47
N LEU A 77 12.44 -6.01 -5.68
CA LEU A 77 13.00 -5.41 -6.88
C LEU A 77 14.49 -5.13 -6.69
N LYS A 78 15.34 -5.77 -7.48
CA LYS A 78 16.80 -5.73 -7.41
C LYS A 78 17.39 -4.85 -8.51
N ALA A 79 18.65 -4.45 -8.35
CA ALA A 79 19.37 -3.66 -9.35
C ALA A 79 19.35 -4.33 -10.73
N GLY A 80 19.00 -3.55 -11.76
CA GLY A 80 18.83 -4.03 -13.14
C GLY A 80 17.39 -4.42 -13.49
N GLU A 81 16.51 -4.61 -12.50
CA GLU A 81 15.11 -4.98 -12.73
C GLU A 81 14.21 -3.74 -12.88
N VAL A 82 13.09 -3.95 -13.57
CA VAL A 82 12.05 -2.94 -13.78
C VAL A 82 10.71 -3.50 -13.30
N LEU A 83 10.04 -2.75 -12.42
CA LEU A 83 8.69 -3.04 -11.96
C LEU A 83 7.69 -2.09 -12.62
N TYR A 84 6.69 -2.65 -13.28
CA TYR A 84 5.51 -1.90 -13.66
C TYR A 84 4.50 -1.93 -12.51
N ILE A 85 4.16 -0.75 -11.98
CA ILE A 85 3.07 -0.57 -11.01
C ILE A 85 1.92 0.07 -11.78
N PRO A 86 0.76 -0.59 -11.91
CA PRO A 86 -0.38 -0.02 -12.64
C PRO A 86 -0.93 1.24 -11.95
N SER A 87 -1.75 2.00 -12.68
CA SER A 87 -2.35 3.22 -12.14
C SER A 87 -3.21 2.91 -10.90
N HIS A 88 -3.16 3.78 -9.90
CA HIS A 88 -3.97 3.72 -8.68
C HIS A 88 -3.66 2.58 -7.69
N TRP A 89 -2.61 1.79 -7.94
CA TRP A 89 -2.15 0.78 -6.98
C TRP A 89 -1.45 1.41 -5.77
N PHE A 90 -1.79 0.89 -4.58
CA PHE A 90 -1.16 1.25 -3.33
C PHE A 90 0.16 0.50 -3.19
N HIS A 91 1.17 1.14 -2.61
CA HIS A 91 2.49 0.56 -2.47
C HIS A 91 3.13 0.90 -1.13
N TYR A 92 3.58 -0.13 -0.43
CA TYR A 92 4.45 0.00 0.74
C TYR A 92 5.85 -0.49 0.36
N ILE A 93 6.85 0.37 0.56
CA ILE A 93 8.21 0.16 0.04
C ILE A 93 9.21 0.19 1.18
N THR A 94 9.96 -0.89 1.33
CA THR A 94 11.05 -0.99 2.32
C THR A 94 12.38 -1.13 1.61
N SER A 95 13.37 -0.30 1.99
CA SER A 95 14.73 -0.42 1.45
C SER A 95 15.48 -1.54 2.19
N LEU A 96 15.92 -2.56 1.47
CA LEU A 96 16.68 -3.69 2.05
C LEU A 96 18.19 -3.41 2.09
N GLN A 97 18.63 -2.48 1.24
CA GLN A 97 20.02 -2.06 1.09
C GLN A 97 20.07 -0.57 0.77
N LYS A 98 21.27 0.03 0.82
CA LYS A 98 21.48 1.38 0.25
C LYS A 98 21.12 1.36 -1.24
N SER A 99 20.02 2.01 -1.58
CA SER A 99 19.36 1.86 -2.88
C SER A 99 19.23 3.16 -3.66
N ALA A 100 19.20 3.06 -4.99
CA ALA A 100 18.80 4.12 -5.90
C ALA A 100 17.83 3.58 -6.95
N GLN A 101 16.78 4.34 -7.27
CA GLN A 101 15.77 3.98 -8.26
C GLN A 101 15.42 5.17 -9.14
N CYS A 102 14.95 4.90 -10.35
CA CYS A 102 14.36 5.89 -11.24
C CYS A 102 12.91 5.50 -11.53
N ASN A 103 11.98 6.42 -11.29
CA ASN A 103 10.56 6.20 -11.52
C ASN A 103 10.11 7.04 -12.70
N THR A 104 9.46 6.42 -13.67
CA THR A 104 8.78 7.10 -14.76
C THR A 104 7.28 6.87 -14.63
N ARG A 105 6.49 7.92 -14.87
CA ARG A 105 5.03 7.82 -14.86
C ARG A 105 4.51 7.96 -16.28
N SER A 106 3.84 6.92 -16.76
CA SER A 106 3.18 6.90 -18.07
C SER A 106 1.67 7.01 -17.88
N GLY A 107 1.09 8.16 -18.22
CA GLY A 107 -0.36 8.38 -18.20
C GLY A 107 -1.06 8.10 -16.85
N ARG A 108 -2.39 8.09 -16.88
CA ARG A 108 -3.26 7.53 -15.82
C ARG A 108 -4.37 6.75 -16.52
N GLU A 109 -4.37 5.44 -16.35
CA GLU A 109 -5.47 4.57 -16.77
C GLU A 109 -6.55 4.60 -15.70
N LYS A 110 -7.79 4.89 -16.09
CA LYS A 110 -8.92 5.00 -15.15
C LYS A 110 -9.72 3.72 -15.02
N LYS A 111 -9.85 2.95 -16.10
CA LYS A 111 -10.76 1.80 -16.16
C LYS A 111 -10.34 0.66 -15.24
N GLY A 112 -9.03 0.42 -15.11
CA GLY A 112 -8.53 -0.72 -14.34
C GLY A 112 -8.96 -2.06 -14.94
N THR A 113 -9.19 -3.05 -14.08
CA THR A 113 -9.61 -4.41 -14.47
C THR A 113 -10.64 -4.96 -13.50
N GLU A 114 -11.43 -5.95 -13.94
CA GLU A 114 -12.42 -6.63 -13.09
C GLU A 114 -11.82 -7.26 -11.82
N TRP A 115 -10.60 -7.77 -11.90
CA TRP A 115 -9.97 -8.52 -10.81
C TRP A 115 -9.25 -7.66 -9.76
N PHE A 116 -8.90 -6.42 -10.11
CA PHE A 116 -8.06 -5.55 -9.30
C PHE A 116 -8.69 -4.17 -9.05
N GLY A 117 -9.82 -3.88 -9.66
CA GLY A 117 -10.43 -2.55 -9.65
C GLY A 117 -9.66 -1.52 -10.48
N GLY A 118 -10.07 -0.26 -10.34
CA GLY A 118 -9.58 0.89 -11.08
C GLY A 118 -9.73 2.21 -10.31
N PHE A 119 -9.88 3.31 -11.05
CA PHE A 119 -9.97 4.64 -10.46
C PHE A 119 -11.24 4.84 -9.61
N GLU A 120 -12.34 4.21 -10.00
CA GLU A 120 -13.63 4.34 -9.30
C GLU A 120 -13.57 3.79 -7.87
N ASP A 121 -12.93 2.65 -7.66
CA ASP A 121 -12.72 2.07 -6.33
C ASP A 121 -11.95 3.01 -5.40
N VAL A 122 -10.93 3.68 -5.94
CA VAL A 122 -10.17 4.67 -5.18
C VAL A 122 -11.02 5.90 -4.87
N VAL A 123 -11.82 6.41 -5.83
CA VAL A 123 -12.70 7.56 -5.58
C VAL A 123 -13.75 7.25 -4.53
N GLN A 124 -14.34 6.05 -4.56
CA GLN A 124 -15.30 5.62 -3.52
C GLN A 124 -14.65 5.57 -2.15
N CYS A 125 -13.38 5.17 -2.08
CA CYS A 125 -12.61 5.07 -0.85
C CYS A 125 -12.10 6.42 -0.31
N VAL A 126 -11.52 7.28 -1.15
CA VAL A 126 -10.86 8.54 -0.71
C VAL A 126 -11.67 9.81 -0.97
N GLY A 127 -12.82 9.70 -1.62
CA GLY A 127 -13.68 10.81 -2.03
C GLY A 127 -13.24 11.49 -3.33
N GLU A 128 -14.05 12.44 -3.81
CA GLU A 128 -13.78 13.18 -5.05
C GLU A 128 -12.45 13.93 -4.96
N GLY A 129 -11.43 13.49 -5.69
CA GLY A 129 -10.10 14.10 -5.73
C GLY A 129 -8.93 13.12 -5.67
N ALA A 130 -9.14 11.83 -5.99
CA ALA A 130 -8.12 10.81 -6.27
C ALA A 130 -7.28 11.11 -7.53
#